data_AF-A0A919CDV3-F1
#
_entry.id   AF-A0A919CDV3-F1
#
_cell.length_a   1.000
_cell.length_b   1.000
_cell.length_c   1.000
_cell.angle_alpha   90.00
_cell.angle_beta   90.00
_cell.angle_gamma   90.00
#
_symmetry.space_group_name_H-M   'P 1'
#
loop_
_entity.id
_entity.type
_entity.pdbx_description
1 polymer ?
#
loop_
_entity_poly.entity_id
_entity_poly.type
_entity_poly.pdbx_seq_one_letter_code
_entity_poly.pdbx_strand_id
1 'polypeptide(L)'
;MILADKAYSSREIRDHLRRRGIRAVIPERADQQANRRRRGPAGGRPPASDREAYEQRNTVERCINRLKVRHEVAHVKWERHEGRSHVLTPD
;
A
#
# COMPACT_ATOMS: atom_id res chain seq x y z
N MET A 1 -8.43 -12.27 6.79
CA MET A 1 -8.29 -11.79 5.40
C MET A 1 -7.53 -10.47 5.44
N ILE A 2 -6.56 -10.25 4.56
CA ILE A 2 -5.80 -8.99 4.46
C ILE A 2 -6.14 -8.29 3.15
N LEU A 3 -6.38 -6.98 3.22
CA LEU A 3 -6.38 -6.08 2.07
C LEU A 3 -5.04 -5.36 2.04
N ALA A 4 -4.38 -5.37 0.89
CA ALA A 4 -3.10 -4.67 0.73
C ALA A 4 -3.03 -3.93 -0.61
N ASP A 5 -2.17 -2.92 -0.67
CA ASP A 5 -1.92 -2.17 -1.88
C ASP A 5 -1.29 -3.04 -2.98
N LYS A 6 -1.53 -2.65 -4.23
CA LYS A 6 -0.95 -3.21 -5.46
C LYS A 6 0.59 -3.34 -5.39
N ALA A 7 1.31 -2.50 -4.66
CA ALA A 7 2.76 -2.62 -4.46
C ALA A 7 3.15 -3.94 -3.79
N TYR A 8 2.24 -4.54 -3.00
CA TYR A 8 2.45 -5.81 -2.30
C TYR A 8 1.96 -7.01 -3.13
N SER A 9 1.82 -6.88 -4.46
CA SER A 9 1.35 -7.96 -5.33
C SER A 9 2.42 -9.02 -5.66
N SER A 10 3.61 -8.96 -5.04
CA SER A 10 4.72 -9.86 -5.35
C SER A 10 4.37 -11.33 -5.07
N ARG A 11 5.07 -12.23 -5.77
CA ARG A 11 4.89 -13.68 -5.58
C ARG A 11 5.36 -14.10 -4.18
N GLU A 12 6.47 -13.55 -3.67
CA GLU A 12 6.93 -13.91 -2.32
C GLU A 12 5.90 -13.54 -1.24
N ILE A 13 5.29 -12.35 -1.35
CA ILE A 13 4.27 -11.90 -0.40
C ILE A 13 3.05 -12.82 -0.47
N ARG A 14 2.58 -13.17 -1.66
CA ARG A 14 1.46 -14.10 -1.85
C ARG A 14 1.77 -15.47 -1.25
N ASP A 15 2.95 -16.01 -1.52
CA ASP A 15 3.36 -17.32 -1.04
C ASP A 15 3.49 -17.32 0.49
N HIS A 16 4.02 -16.24 1.07
CA HIS A 16 4.07 -16.05 2.52
C HIS A 16 2.67 -16.06 3.17
N LEU A 17 1.74 -15.29 2.61
CA LEU A 17 0.35 -15.23 3.10
C LEU A 17 -0.37 -16.58 2.94
N ARG A 18 -0.12 -17.28 1.82
CA ARG A 18 -0.72 -18.57 1.51
C ARG A 18 -0.20 -19.68 2.43
N ARG A 19 1.10 -19.69 2.75
CA ARG A 19 1.70 -20.60 3.75
C ARG A 19 1.10 -20.40 5.14
N ARG A 20 0.68 -19.18 5.49
CA ARG A 20 0.03 -18.85 6.77
C ARG A 20 -1.48 -19.03 6.76
N GLY A 21 -2.07 -19.52 5.66
CA GLY A 21 -3.53 -19.66 5.54
C GLY A 21 -4.29 -18.32 5.48
N ILE A 22 -3.60 -17.20 5.24
CA ILE A 22 -4.20 -15.87 5.22
C ILE A 22 -4.74 -15.58 3.81
N ARG A 23 -6.06 -15.43 3.69
CA ARG A 23 -6.69 -14.94 2.46
C ARG A 23 -6.24 -13.50 2.18
N ALA A 24 -5.68 -13.26 1.00
CA ALA A 24 -5.12 -11.97 0.60
C ALA A 24 -5.89 -11.37 -0.59
N VAL A 25 -6.50 -10.21 -0.38
CA VAL A 25 -7.14 -9.37 -1.41
C VAL A 25 -6.13 -8.27 -1.76
N ILE A 26 -5.31 -8.55 -2.77
CA ILE A 26 -4.30 -7.64 -3.29
C ILE A 26 -4.52 -7.59 -4.80
N PRO A 27 -4.78 -6.43 -5.42
CA PRO A 27 -4.91 -6.37 -6.87
C PRO A 27 -3.54 -6.55 -7.54
N GLU A 28 -3.56 -7.14 -8.72
CA GLU A 28 -2.35 -7.24 -9.53
C GLU A 28 -2.05 -5.93 -10.24
N ARG A 29 -0.75 -5.62 -10.36
CA ARG A 29 -0.26 -4.57 -11.23
C ARG A 29 -0.61 -4.88 -12.70
N ALA A 30 -0.87 -3.85 -13.50
CA ALA A 30 -1.31 -4.00 -14.89
C ALA A 30 -0.26 -4.68 -15.80
N ASP A 31 1.03 -4.43 -15.55
CA ASP A 31 2.16 -5.10 -16.19
C ASP A 31 2.20 -6.61 -15.86
N GLN A 32 1.93 -6.98 -14.60
CA GLN A 32 1.83 -8.37 -14.20
C GLN A 32 0.64 -9.08 -14.84
N GLN A 33 -0.51 -8.40 -14.95
CA GLN A 33 -1.67 -8.91 -15.69
C GLN A 33 -1.33 -9.14 -17.17
N ALA A 34 -0.66 -8.17 -17.81
CA ALA A 34 -0.25 -8.28 -19.21
C ALA A 34 0.76 -9.42 -19.42
N ASN A 35 1.76 -9.56 -18.54
CA ASN A 35 2.74 -10.65 -18.61
C ASN A 35 2.10 -12.01 -18.37
N ARG A 36 1.14 -12.12 -17.44
CA ARG A 36 0.37 -13.35 -17.25
C ARG A 36 -0.39 -13.73 -18.52
N ARG A 37 -1.09 -12.75 -19.13
CA ARG A 37 -1.85 -12.96 -20.39
C ARG A 37 -0.92 -13.39 -21.53
N ARG A 38 0.25 -12.78 -21.67
CA ARG A 38 1.26 -13.17 -22.67
C ARG A 38 1.75 -14.60 -22.50
N ARG A 39 1.87 -15.10 -21.25
CA ARG A 39 2.27 -16.47 -20.95
C ARG A 39 1.17 -17.51 -21.18
N GLY A 40 -0.06 -17.07 -21.48
CA GLY A 40 -1.18 -17.96 -21.77
C GLY A 40 -1.41 -18.99 -20.65
N PRO A 41 -1.57 -20.29 -20.96
CA PRO A 41 -1.78 -21.34 -19.96
C PRO A 41 -0.66 -21.44 -18.92
N ALA A 42 0.58 -21.13 -19.28
CA ALA A 42 1.73 -21.13 -18.37
C ALA A 42 1.73 -19.92 -17.41
N GLY A 43 0.88 -18.92 -17.64
CA GLY A 43 0.71 -17.76 -16.76
C GLY A 43 0.02 -18.08 -15.44
N GLY A 44 -0.68 -19.22 -15.34
CA GLY A 44 -1.38 -19.63 -14.13
C GLY A 44 -2.65 -18.83 -13.83
N ARG A 45 -3.29 -19.16 -12.71
CA ARG A 45 -4.59 -18.59 -12.31
C ARG A 45 -4.47 -17.14 -11.82
N PRO A 46 -5.38 -16.24 -12.24
CA PRO A 46 -5.48 -14.91 -11.65
C PRO A 46 -5.67 -14.94 -10.13
N PRO A 47 -4.99 -14.08 -9.36
CA PRO A 47 -5.26 -13.93 -7.94
C PRO A 47 -6.68 -13.43 -7.70
N ALA A 48 -7.26 -13.82 -6.57
CA ALA A 48 -8.54 -13.29 -6.14
C ALA A 48 -8.40 -11.78 -5.84
N SER A 49 -8.95 -10.96 -6.73
CA SER A 49 -9.19 -9.54 -6.48
C SER A 49 -10.66 -9.36 -6.15
N ASP A 50 -10.95 -8.92 -4.94
CA ASP A 50 -12.28 -8.49 -4.53
C ASP A 50 -12.35 -6.97 -4.70
N ARG A 51 -13.10 -6.53 -5.72
CA ARG A 51 -13.18 -5.12 -6.09
C ARG A 51 -13.99 -4.32 -5.06
N GLU A 52 -15.05 -4.90 -4.52
CA GLU A 52 -15.92 -4.27 -3.53
C GLU A 52 -15.16 -4.07 -2.22
N ALA A 53 -14.43 -5.08 -1.77
CA ALA A 53 -13.54 -4.95 -0.61
C ALA A 53 -12.45 -3.89 -0.87
N TYR A 54 -11.91 -3.81 -2.09
CA TYR A 54 -10.87 -2.84 -2.44
C TYR A 54 -11.38 -1.40 -2.55
N GLU A 55 -12.65 -1.16 -2.87
CA GLU A 55 -13.24 0.18 -2.95
C GLU A 55 -13.23 0.90 -1.58
N GLN A 56 -13.35 0.14 -0.48
CA GLN A 56 -13.31 0.69 0.88
C GLN A 56 -11.92 1.23 1.27
N ARG A 57 -10.88 0.96 0.47
CA ARG A 57 -9.50 1.42 0.71
C ARG A 57 -9.39 2.94 0.74
N ASN A 58 -10.11 3.66 -0.13
CA ASN A 58 -10.06 5.12 -0.19
C ASN A 58 -10.46 5.75 1.16
N THR A 59 -11.40 5.15 1.89
CA THR A 59 -11.80 5.61 3.22
C THR A 59 -10.66 5.47 4.22
N VAL A 60 -10.00 4.30 4.23
CA VAL A 60 -8.84 4.03 5.11
C VAL A 60 -7.68 4.96 4.77
N GLU A 61 -7.38 5.15 3.49
CA GLU A 61 -6.30 6.02 3.02
C GLU A 61 -6.53 7.48 3.41
N ARG A 62 -7.77 7.99 3.23
CA ARG A 62 -8.13 9.34 3.68
C ARG A 62 -7.99 9.52 5.19
N CYS A 63 -8.37 8.51 5.98
CA CYS A 63 -8.20 8.54 7.42
C CYS A 63 -6.72 8.59 7.84
N ILE A 64 -5.88 7.72 7.27
CA ILE A 64 -4.44 7.71 7.54
C ILE A 64 -3.78 9.02 7.10
N ASN A 65 -4.12 9.53 5.91
CA ASN A 65 -3.57 10.78 5.42
C ASN A 65 -3.91 11.96 6.36
N ARG A 66 -5.15 12.01 6.87
CA ARG A 66 -5.56 13.01 7.86
C ARG A 66 -4.78 12.89 9.17
N LEU A 67 -4.46 11.68 9.62
CA LEU A 67 -3.63 11.47 10.81
C LEU A 67 -2.18 11.92 10.58
N LYS A 68 -1.60 11.62 9.41
CA LYS A 68 -0.26 12.07 9.03
C LYS A 68 -0.15 13.58 9.02
N VAL A 69 -1.08 14.27 8.36
CA VAL A 69 -1.10 15.74 8.32
C VAL A 69 -1.22 16.32 9.73
N ARG A 70 -2.08 15.77 10.58
CA ARG A 70 -2.20 16.21 11.99
C ARG A 70 -0.90 16.00 12.76
N HIS A 71 -0.24 14.87 12.56
CA HIS A 71 1.04 14.57 13.19
C HIS A 71 2.13 15.54 12.73
N GLU A 72 2.24 15.80 11.42
CA GLU A 72 3.18 16.76 10.85
C GLU A 72 2.96 18.17 11.38
N VAL A 73 1.71 18.64 11.43
CA VAL A 73 1.36 19.95 12.00
C VAL A 73 1.71 20.02 13.48
N ALA A 74 1.43 18.96 14.24
CA ALA A 74 1.80 18.90 15.65
C ALA A 74 3.33 18.96 15.81
N HIS A 75 4.07 18.17 15.04
CA HIS A 75 5.54 18.14 15.05
C HIS A 75 6.16 19.51 14.77
N VAL A 76 5.72 20.19 13.70
CA VAL A 76 6.18 21.54 13.36
C VAL A 76 5.87 22.54 14.48
N LYS A 77 4.69 22.43 15.09
CA LYS A 77 4.32 23.28 16.24
C LYS A 77 5.21 23.03 17.45
N TRP A 78 5.54 21.76 17.73
CA TRP A 78 6.46 21.38 18.80
C TRP A 78 7.87 21.93 18.55
N GLU A 79 8.43 21.77 17.34
CA GLU A 79 9.75 22.30 16.98
C GLU A 79 9.81 23.83 17.11
N ARG A 80 8.75 24.53 16.68
CA ARG A 80 8.65 25.99 16.82
C ARG A 80 8.59 26.42 18.29
N HIS A 81 7.87 25.67 19.14
CA HIS A 81 7.79 25.94 20.57
C HIS A 81 9.13 25.67 21.28
N GLU A 82 9.87 24.64 20.85
CA GLU A 82 11.20 24.30 21.38
C GLU A 82 12.34 25.17 20.81
N GLY A 83 12.04 26.15 19.96
CA GLY A 83 13.05 27.01 19.34
C GLY A 83 14.01 26.27 18.41
N ARG A 84 13.66 25.04 17.99
CA ARG A 84 14.45 24.23 17.05
C ARG A 84 14.06 24.60 15.62
N SER A 85 14.39 25.80 15.18
CA SER A 85 14.41 26.11 13.75
C SER A 85 15.71 25.58 13.17
N HIS A 86 15.66 24.50 12.39
CA HIS A 86 16.81 24.13 11.55
C HIS A 86 16.92 25.19 10.45
N VAL A 87 17.86 26.12 10.62
CA VAL A 87 18.26 27.04 9.56
C VAL A 87 18.94 26.17 8.51
N LEU A 88 18.23 25.83 7.44
CA LEU A 88 18.87 25.37 6.21
C LEU A 88 19.64 26.58 5.66
N THR A 89 20.91 26.70 6.01
CA THR A 89 21.87 27.54 5.27
C THR A 89 22.09 26.88 3.90
N PRO A 90 21.74 27.54 2.79
CA PRO A 90 22.08 27.06 1.46
C PRO A 90 23.57 27.33 1.20
N ASP A 91 24.28 26.36 0.63
CA ASP A 91 25.58 26.55 -0.02
C ASP A 91 25.45 27.31 -1.35
#